data_AF-A0A520JET4-F1
#
_entry.id   AF-A0A520JET4-F1
#
_cell.length_a   1.000
_cell.length_b   1.000
_cell.length_c   1.000
_cell.angle_alpha   90.00
_cell.angle_beta   90.00
_cell.angle_gamma   90.00
#
_symmetry.space_group_name_H-M   'P 1'
#
loop_
_entity.id
_entity.type
_entity.pdbx_description
1 polymer ?
#
loop_
_entity_poly.entity_id
_entity_poly.type
_entity_poly.pdbx_seq_one_letter_code
_entity_poly.pdbx_strand_id
1 'polypeptide(L)'
;MSDNRQSLADLAALTNTPAPAAAPAAATQSDAQAEDYMAGKIEEPAAPTMPLREQILDQYGRAYATGRRKDAVARVWIKPGSGKITINGRDQEVYFARPTLRLVINQVFGVTEREGAYDVVCTVKGGGLSGQAGAVKHGISQA
;
A
#
# COMPACT_ATOMS: atom_id res chain seq x y z
N MET A 1 35.05 54.46 21.89
CA MET A 1 34.19 54.70 23.08
C MET A 1 32.82 54.17 22.72
N SER A 2 32.24 53.33 23.60
CA SER A 2 30.80 53.04 23.77
C SER A 2 30.04 52.48 22.54
N ASP A 3 29.42 51.29 22.53
CA ASP A 3 28.91 50.46 23.62
C ASP A 3 28.73 49.01 23.14
N ASN A 4 29.43 48.05 23.76
CA ASN A 4 29.15 46.61 23.69
C ASN A 4 28.04 46.23 24.70
N ARG A 5 26.98 47.06 24.80
CA ARG A 5 25.89 46.90 25.78
C ARG A 5 24.53 46.58 25.17
N GLN A 6 24.42 46.57 23.84
CA GLN A 6 23.13 46.32 23.16
C GLN A 6 23.05 44.95 22.46
N SER A 7 24.13 44.14 22.44
CA SER A 7 24.17 42.82 21.78
C SER A 7 23.75 41.65 22.69
N LEU A 8 23.67 41.85 24.01
CA LEU A 8 23.23 40.81 24.96
C LEU A 8 21.71 40.84 25.20
N ALA A 9 21.04 41.96 24.94
CA ALA A 9 19.59 42.09 25.12
C ALA A 9 18.79 41.34 24.03
N ASP A 10 19.32 41.30 22.79
CA ASP A 10 18.62 40.70 21.66
C ASP A 10 18.71 39.16 21.62
N LEU A 11 19.69 38.56 22.31
CA LEU A 11 19.77 37.11 22.50
C LEU A 11 18.75 36.59 23.52
N ALA A 12 18.33 37.43 24.47
CA ALA A 12 17.31 37.08 25.46
C ALA A 12 15.88 37.08 24.88
N ALA A 13 15.65 37.76 23.75
CA ALA A 13 14.34 37.84 23.11
C ALA A 13 14.01 36.64 22.20
N LEU A 14 15.02 35.89 21.73
CA LEU A 14 14.83 34.73 20.86
C LEU A 14 14.52 33.42 21.61
N THR A 15 14.79 33.35 22.91
CA THR A 15 14.42 32.20 23.75
C THR A 15 12.99 32.26 24.26
N ASN A 16 12.27 33.34 24.00
CA ASN A 16 10.89 33.54 24.46
C ASN A 16 9.96 34.01 23.33
N THR A 17 9.75 33.15 22.33
CA THR A 17 8.58 33.24 21.45
C THR A 17 7.54 32.21 21.91
N PRO A 18 6.35 32.64 22.36
CA PRO A 18 5.29 31.74 22.75
C PRO A 18 4.63 31.11 21.51
N ALA A 19 4.68 29.79 21.43
CA ALA A 19 3.84 29.01 20.51
C ALA A 19 2.36 29.22 20.86
N PRO A 20 1.45 29.31 19.87
CA PRO A 20 0.03 29.46 20.17
C PRO A 20 -0.53 28.16 20.76
N ALA A 21 -1.08 28.31 21.98
CA ALA A 21 -2.13 27.49 22.61
C ALA A 21 -2.03 25.96 22.50
N ALA A 22 -1.28 25.34 23.41
CA ALA A 22 -1.58 24.01 23.94
C ALA A 22 -2.05 24.14 25.39
N ALA A 23 -3.04 23.33 25.74
CA ALA A 23 -3.85 23.31 26.95
C ALA A 23 -3.05 23.16 28.27
N PRO A 24 -3.66 23.41 29.45
CA PRO A 24 -2.96 23.73 30.69
C PRO A 24 -2.28 22.53 31.36
N ALA A 25 -1.29 22.89 32.18
CA ALA A 25 -0.40 22.06 32.96
C ALA A 25 -1.10 20.99 33.84
N ALA A 26 -0.55 19.77 33.80
CA ALA A 26 -0.65 18.79 34.87
C ALA A 26 0.78 18.47 35.35
N ALA A 27 1.25 19.19 36.37
CA ALA A 27 2.43 18.81 37.14
C ALA A 27 1.94 18.05 38.37
N THR A 28 1.77 16.73 38.26
CA THR A 28 1.78 15.71 39.34
C THR A 28 1.56 14.36 38.63
N GLN A 29 2.61 13.71 38.11
CA GLN A 29 2.48 12.35 37.55
C GLN A 29 3.82 11.64 37.23
N SER A 30 4.98 12.15 37.67
CA SER A 30 6.26 11.50 37.35
C SER A 30 6.57 10.27 38.21
N ASP A 31 6.00 10.16 39.41
CA ASP A 31 6.27 9.01 40.30
C ASP A 31 5.31 7.84 40.07
N ALA A 32 4.12 8.09 39.51
CA ALA A 32 3.15 7.03 39.18
C ALA A 32 3.49 6.31 37.86
N GLN A 33 4.15 7.02 36.93
CA GLN A 33 4.62 6.45 35.67
C GLN A 33 5.80 5.49 35.86
N ALA A 34 6.39 5.49 37.07
CA ALA A 34 7.52 4.64 37.44
C ALA A 34 7.15 3.17 37.65
N GLU A 35 5.94 2.93 38.16
CA GLU A 35 5.48 1.60 38.50
C GLU A 35 4.85 0.90 37.30
N ASP A 36 4.26 1.66 36.38
CA ASP A 36 3.61 1.13 35.17
C ASP A 36 4.60 0.51 34.15
N TYR A 37 5.84 1.01 34.05
CA TYR A 37 6.82 0.40 33.13
C TYR A 37 7.46 -0.90 33.65
N MET A 38 7.48 -1.14 34.97
CA MET A 38 7.94 -2.41 35.55
C MET A 38 6.80 -3.44 35.66
N ALA A 39 5.55 -3.00 35.63
CA ALA A 39 4.36 -3.86 35.71
C ALA A 39 3.93 -4.49 34.37
N GLY A 40 4.66 -4.24 33.27
CA GLY A 40 4.44 -4.91 31.99
C GLY A 40 3.06 -4.67 31.37
N LYS A 41 2.41 -3.55 31.71
CA LYS A 41 1.10 -3.20 31.16
C LYS A 41 1.28 -2.31 29.94
N ILE A 42 1.51 -2.97 28.80
CA ILE A 42 1.46 -2.33 27.50
C ILE A 42 -0.03 -2.09 27.21
N GLU A 43 -0.48 -0.85 27.34
CA GLU A 43 -1.78 -0.46 26.79
C GLU A 43 -1.71 -0.65 25.27
N GLU A 44 -2.43 -1.66 24.81
CA GLU A 44 -2.51 -2.04 23.42
C GLU A 44 -3.27 -0.95 22.67
N PRO A 45 -2.65 -0.23 21.72
CA PRO A 45 -3.32 0.86 21.04
C PRO A 45 -4.49 0.27 20.24
N ALA A 46 -5.71 0.68 20.57
CA ALA A 46 -6.93 0.31 19.89
C ALA A 46 -6.76 0.51 18.39
N ALA A 47 -6.70 -0.61 17.65
CA ALA A 47 -6.55 -0.60 16.22
C ALA A 47 -7.65 0.28 15.60
N PRO A 48 -7.33 1.17 14.64
CA PRO A 48 -8.37 1.85 13.90
C PRO A 48 -9.21 0.78 13.19
N THR A 49 -10.48 0.66 13.58
CA THR A 49 -11.45 -0.24 12.94
C THR A 49 -11.75 0.31 11.54
N MET A 50 -10.82 0.11 10.63
CA MET A 50 -10.96 0.49 9.24
C MET A 50 -11.96 -0.50 8.62
N PRO A 51 -13.07 -0.05 8.02
CA PRO A 51 -14.02 -0.97 7.42
C PRO A 51 -13.33 -1.74 6.29
N LEU A 52 -13.41 -3.08 6.34
CA LEU A 52 -12.95 -3.94 5.25
C LEU A 52 -13.71 -3.56 3.98
N ARG A 53 -12.98 -3.24 2.90
CA ARG A 53 -13.62 -3.00 1.60
C ARG A 53 -14.30 -4.29 1.14
N GLU A 54 -15.63 -4.27 1.08
CA GLU A 54 -16.40 -5.40 0.57
C GLU A 54 -16.03 -5.68 -0.89
N GLN A 55 -15.65 -6.92 -1.19
CA GLN A 55 -15.36 -7.35 -2.56
C GLN A 55 -16.67 -7.45 -3.33
N ILE A 56 -16.84 -6.56 -4.30
CA ILE A 56 -17.97 -6.62 -5.23
C ILE A 56 -17.68 -7.73 -6.25
N LEU A 57 -18.31 -8.89 -6.04
CA LEU A 57 -18.28 -10.01 -6.97
C LEU A 57 -19.46 -9.92 -7.95
N ASP A 58 -19.25 -10.36 -9.19
CA ASP A 58 -20.33 -10.46 -10.17
C ASP A 58 -21.26 -11.66 -9.90
N GLN A 59 -22.34 -11.79 -10.69
CA GLN A 59 -23.28 -12.91 -10.58
C GLN A 59 -22.65 -14.30 -10.80
N TYR A 60 -21.44 -14.34 -11.38
CA TYR A 60 -20.69 -15.56 -11.65
C TYR A 60 -19.54 -15.78 -10.66
N GLY A 61 -19.49 -14.99 -9.57
CA GLY A 61 -18.43 -15.07 -8.56
C GLY A 61 -17.07 -14.63 -9.08
N ARG A 62 -17.04 -13.77 -10.11
CA ARG A 62 -15.80 -13.24 -10.68
C ARG A 62 -15.49 -11.87 -10.09
N ALA A 63 -14.24 -11.69 -9.69
CA ALA A 63 -13.72 -10.40 -9.28
C ALA A 63 -13.28 -9.60 -10.50
N TYR A 64 -13.64 -8.31 -10.53
CA TYR A 64 -13.23 -7.38 -11.57
C TYR A 64 -12.16 -6.43 -11.05
N ALA A 65 -11.06 -6.31 -11.79
CA ALA A 65 -10.06 -5.29 -11.53
C ALA A 65 -9.45 -4.73 -12.81
N THR A 66 -8.81 -3.59 -12.64
CA THR A 66 -8.06 -2.91 -13.71
C THR A 66 -6.63 -2.68 -13.27
N GLY A 67 -5.69 -3.07 -14.10
CA GLY A 67 -4.27 -2.79 -13.92
C GLY A 67 -3.76 -1.82 -14.98
N ARG A 68 -2.85 -0.92 -14.61
CA ARG A 68 -2.23 0.05 -15.52
C ARG A 68 -0.73 0.10 -15.28
N ARG A 69 0.05 0.17 -16.35
CA ARG A 69 1.50 0.39 -16.28
C ARG A 69 2.00 1.09 -17.53
N LYS A 70 2.66 2.24 -17.36
CA LYS A 70 3.02 3.13 -18.48
C LYS A 70 1.76 3.38 -19.34
N ASP A 71 1.84 3.15 -20.65
CA ASP A 71 0.73 3.32 -21.59
C ASP A 71 -0.16 2.07 -21.74
N ALA A 72 0.11 1.00 -20.99
CA ALA A 72 -0.65 -0.25 -21.07
C ALA A 72 -1.77 -0.30 -20.01
N VAL A 73 -2.95 -0.71 -20.46
CA VAL A 73 -4.15 -0.89 -19.62
C VAL A 73 -4.64 -2.34 -19.74
N ALA A 74 -4.85 -2.98 -18.59
CA ALA A 74 -5.33 -4.34 -18.45
C ALA A 74 -6.67 -4.34 -17.70
N ARG A 75 -7.68 -4.98 -18.29
CA ARG A 75 -8.93 -5.34 -17.60
C ARG A 75 -8.87 -6.82 -17.27
N VAL A 76 -9.04 -7.16 -16.00
CA VAL A 76 -8.84 -8.51 -15.48
C VAL A 76 -10.11 -8.98 -14.81
N TRP A 77 -10.50 -10.21 -15.12
CA TRP A 77 -11.55 -10.95 -14.48
C TRP A 77 -10.94 -12.20 -13.87
N ILE A 78 -11.10 -12.36 -12.55
CA ILE A 78 -10.58 -13.52 -11.82
C ILE A 78 -11.75 -14.38 -11.36
N LYS A 79 -11.62 -15.69 -11.52
CA LYS A 79 -12.53 -16.70 -11.01
C LYS A 79 -11.74 -17.77 -10.27
N PRO A 80 -12.21 -18.31 -9.12
CA PRO A 80 -11.64 -19.53 -8.56
C PRO A 80 -11.72 -20.68 -9.58
N GLY A 81 -10.62 -21.40 -9.82
CA GLY A 81 -10.53 -22.35 -10.92
C GLY A 81 -9.21 -23.14 -11.00
N SER A 82 -8.79 -23.48 -12.22
CA SER A 82 -7.70 -24.41 -12.52
C SER A 82 -6.33 -23.73 -12.77
N GLY A 83 -6.23 -22.42 -12.60
CA GLY A 83 -4.98 -21.69 -12.86
C GLY A 83 -4.80 -21.25 -14.32
N LYS A 84 -5.85 -21.29 -15.14
CA LYS A 84 -5.74 -20.99 -16.57
C LYS A 84 -5.70 -19.49 -16.81
N ILE A 85 -4.64 -19.00 -17.47
CA ILE A 85 -4.45 -17.57 -17.74
C ILE A 85 -4.62 -17.31 -19.25
N THR A 86 -5.72 -16.64 -19.60
CA THR A 86 -6.02 -16.24 -20.99
C THR A 86 -5.87 -14.73 -21.16
N ILE A 87 -5.07 -14.30 -22.15
CA ILE A 87 -4.81 -12.90 -22.49
C ILE A 87 -5.30 -12.63 -23.92
N ASN A 88 -6.26 -11.71 -24.07
CA ASN A 88 -6.82 -11.33 -25.38
C ASN A 88 -7.29 -12.53 -26.22
N GLY A 89 -7.86 -13.55 -25.57
CA GLY A 89 -8.35 -14.78 -26.22
C GLY A 89 -7.26 -15.77 -26.64
N ARG A 90 -6.00 -15.53 -26.25
CA ARG A 90 -4.86 -16.45 -26.46
C ARG A 90 -4.31 -16.90 -25.11
N ASP A 91 -3.65 -18.04 -25.11
CA ASP A 91 -2.97 -18.53 -23.91
C ASP A 91 -1.75 -17.66 -23.56
N GLN A 92 -1.40 -17.59 -22.27
CA GLN A 92 -0.29 -16.78 -21.77
C GLN A 92 1.05 -17.14 -22.43
N GLU A 93 1.29 -18.41 -22.70
CA GLU A 93 2.54 -18.86 -23.31
C GLU A 93 2.68 -18.38 -24.76
N VAL A 94 1.57 -18.34 -25.48
CA VAL A 94 1.51 -17.90 -26.87
C VAL A 94 1.59 -16.37 -26.97
N TYR A 95 0.93 -15.64 -26.05
CA TYR A 95 0.94 -14.18 -26.06
C TYR A 95 2.29 -13.62 -25.60
N PHE A 96 2.86 -14.18 -24.53
CA PHE A 96 4.14 -13.78 -23.98
C PHE A 96 5.22 -14.82 -24.31
N ALA A 97 5.75 -14.73 -25.54
CA ALA A 97 6.80 -15.64 -26.01
C ALA A 97 8.00 -15.74 -25.05
N ARG A 98 8.41 -14.63 -24.44
CA ARG A 98 9.53 -14.59 -23.48
C ARG A 98 9.12 -15.10 -22.10
N PRO A 99 9.82 -16.11 -21.54
CA PRO A 99 9.50 -16.65 -20.21
C PRO A 99 9.66 -15.62 -19.09
N THR A 100 10.56 -14.65 -19.22
CA THR A 100 10.72 -13.55 -18.26
C THR A 100 9.44 -12.75 -18.06
N LEU A 101 8.63 -12.56 -19.11
CA LEU A 101 7.37 -11.82 -19.01
C LEU A 101 6.28 -12.65 -18.33
N ARG A 102 6.32 -13.98 -18.49
CA ARG A 102 5.41 -14.92 -17.81
C ARG A 102 5.70 -14.96 -16.31
N LEU A 103 6.99 -14.99 -15.94
CA LEU A 103 7.44 -14.94 -14.55
C LEU A 103 6.91 -13.71 -13.80
N VAL A 104 6.89 -12.55 -14.47
CA VAL A 104 6.37 -11.30 -13.87
C VAL A 104 4.90 -11.43 -13.46
N ILE A 105 4.09 -12.15 -14.25
CA ILE A 105 2.68 -12.40 -13.94
C ILE A 105 2.56 -13.41 -12.80
N ASN A 106 3.34 -14.50 -12.87
CA ASN A 106 3.33 -15.57 -11.87
C ASN A 106 3.80 -15.11 -10.48
N GLN A 107 4.62 -14.06 -10.40
CA GLN A 107 5.13 -13.52 -9.14
C GLN A 107 4.02 -13.16 -8.14
N VAL A 108 2.84 -12.76 -8.61
CA VAL A 108 1.72 -12.43 -7.70
C VAL A 108 1.17 -13.70 -7.04
N PHE A 109 1.01 -14.77 -7.81
CA PHE A 109 0.51 -16.04 -7.30
C PHE A 109 1.49 -16.67 -6.31
N GLY A 110 2.79 -16.60 -6.58
CA GLY A 110 3.82 -17.09 -5.66
C GLY A 110 3.84 -16.36 -4.32
N VAL A 111 3.68 -15.03 -4.29
CA VAL A 111 3.63 -14.25 -3.03
C VAL A 111 2.38 -14.56 -2.22
N THR A 112 1.26 -14.84 -2.90
CA THR A 112 -0.01 -15.13 -2.22
C THR A 112 -0.22 -16.61 -1.90
N GLU A 113 0.75 -17.47 -2.21
CA GLU A 113 0.70 -18.94 -2.09
C GLU A 113 -0.55 -19.56 -2.74
N ARG A 114 -1.03 -18.95 -3.83
CA ARG A 114 -2.28 -19.29 -4.53
C ARG A 114 -2.03 -19.73 -5.97
N GLU A 115 -0.90 -20.36 -6.21
CA GLU A 115 -0.56 -20.90 -7.52
C GLU A 115 -1.59 -21.95 -7.96
N GLY A 116 -2.13 -21.80 -9.17
CA GLY A 116 -3.10 -22.74 -9.74
C GLY A 116 -4.54 -22.64 -9.19
N ALA A 117 -4.82 -21.76 -8.24
CA ALA A 117 -6.16 -21.67 -7.61
C ALA A 117 -7.17 -20.81 -8.38
N TYR A 118 -6.70 -19.98 -9.31
CA TYR A 118 -7.53 -18.97 -9.98
C TYR A 118 -7.36 -18.98 -11.49
N ASP A 119 -8.49 -19.00 -12.20
CA ASP A 119 -8.54 -18.73 -13.63
C ASP A 119 -8.60 -17.22 -13.87
N VAL A 120 -7.79 -16.75 -14.81
CA VAL A 120 -7.67 -15.34 -15.16
C VAL A 120 -8.03 -15.13 -16.61
N VAL A 121 -9.02 -14.28 -16.85
CA VAL A 121 -9.35 -13.79 -18.19
C VAL A 121 -9.04 -12.31 -18.23
N CYS A 122 -8.07 -11.92 -19.05
CA CYS A 122 -7.69 -10.52 -19.17
C CYS A 122 -7.70 -10.01 -20.61
N THR A 123 -8.07 -8.74 -20.74
CA THR A 123 -8.00 -7.99 -22.00
C THR A 123 -7.04 -6.83 -21.81
N VAL A 124 -6.00 -6.78 -22.63
CA VAL A 124 -4.95 -5.75 -22.57
C VAL A 124 -4.89 -4.94 -23.85
N LYS A 125 -4.68 -3.63 -23.70
CA LYS A 125 -4.52 -2.69 -24.81
C LYS A 125 -3.44 -1.64 -24.46
N GLY A 126 -2.75 -1.14 -25.48
CA GLY A 126 -1.73 -0.11 -25.35
C GLY A 126 -0.34 -0.62 -24.98
N GLY A 127 0.66 0.25 -25.14
CA GLY A 127 2.07 -0.02 -24.85
C GLY A 127 2.69 -1.20 -25.63
N GLY A 128 3.81 -1.71 -25.14
CA GLY A 128 4.46 -2.93 -25.63
C GLY A 128 4.29 -4.12 -24.67
N LEU A 129 4.75 -5.31 -25.09
CA LEU A 129 4.59 -6.58 -24.34
C LEU A 129 5.06 -6.51 -22.88
N SER A 130 6.19 -5.84 -22.63
CA SER A 130 6.72 -5.67 -21.27
C SER A 130 5.82 -4.78 -20.38
N GLY A 131 5.28 -3.70 -20.94
CA GLY A 131 4.32 -2.84 -20.24
C GLY A 131 3.02 -3.57 -19.93
N GLN A 132 2.52 -4.34 -20.91
CA GLN A 132 1.32 -5.14 -20.78
C GLN A 132 1.46 -6.22 -19.70
N ALA A 133 2.56 -6.97 -19.66
CA ALA A 133 2.79 -7.98 -18.61
C ALA A 133 2.74 -7.35 -17.20
N GLY A 134 3.33 -6.17 -17.03
CA GLY A 134 3.27 -5.45 -15.77
C GLY A 134 1.89 -4.87 -15.44
N ALA A 135 1.10 -4.47 -16.44
CA ALA A 135 -0.29 -4.05 -16.23
C ALA A 135 -1.17 -5.23 -15.81
N VAL A 136 -0.99 -6.42 -16.42
CA VAL A 136 -1.69 -7.65 -16.02
C VAL A 136 -1.34 -8.04 -14.59
N LYS A 137 -0.05 -8.04 -14.25
CA LYS A 137 0.43 -8.28 -12.88
C LYS A 137 -0.32 -7.40 -11.88
N HIS A 138 -0.35 -6.08 -12.12
CA HIS A 138 -1.01 -5.15 -11.21
C HIS A 138 -2.53 -5.35 -11.15
N GLY A 139 -3.16 -5.68 -12.28
CA GLY A 139 -4.59 -5.99 -12.32
C GLY A 139 -4.94 -7.24 -11.52
N ILE A 140 -4.11 -8.28 -11.56
CA ILE A 140 -4.32 -9.51 -10.78
C ILE A 140 -4.17 -9.23 -9.28
N SER A 141 -3.19 -8.43 -8.86
CA SER A 141 -3.03 -8.07 -7.45
C SER A 141 -4.19 -7.25 -6.88
N GLN A 142 -4.98 -6.60 -7.73
CA GLN A 142 -6.06 -5.72 -7.32
C GLN A 142 -7.44 -6.41 -7.29
N ALA A 143 -7.58 -7.53 -8.01
CA ALA A 143 -8.78 -8.36 -8.07
C ALA A 143 -8.87 -9.27 -6.84
#